data_AF-A0A8H2LEH0-F1
#
_entry.id   AF-A0A8H2LEH0-F1
#
_cell.length_a   1.000
_cell.length_b   1.000
_cell.length_c   1.000
_cell.angle_alpha   90.00
_cell.angle_beta   90.00
_cell.angle_gamma   90.00
#
_symmetry.space_group_name_H-M   'P 1'
#
loop_
_entity.id
_entity.type
_entity.pdbx_description
1 polymer ?
#
loop_
_entity_poly.entity_id
_entity_poly.type
_entity_poly.pdbx_seq_one_letter_code
_entity_poly.pdbx_strand_id
1 'polypeptide(L)'
;MIQLGTFLFISGAEIAIIALIIVMVFGADKIPEIARGLGKTMRTLKDATNGIKSEISKSAENHGIDTSITKDINSEITKVKDELEEFTGSVRRKM
;
A
#
# COMPACT_ATOMS: atom_id res chain seq x y z
N MET A 1 8.00 0.59 -36.57
CA MET A 1 7.50 -0.34 -35.54
C MET A 1 8.69 -0.99 -34.87
N ILE A 2 9.26 -0.37 -33.84
CA ILE A 2 10.50 -0.84 -33.21
C ILE A 2 10.30 -0.89 -31.69
N GLN A 3 10.65 -2.04 -31.11
CA GLN A 3 11.04 -2.27 -29.71
C GLN A 3 10.05 -1.91 -28.57
N LEU A 4 8.95 -2.65 -28.43
CA LEU A 4 8.29 -2.76 -27.12
C LEU A 4 8.65 -4.06 -26.35
N GLY A 5 9.29 -5.04 -26.99
CA GLY A 5 9.48 -6.39 -26.44
C GLY A 5 10.81 -6.65 -25.70
N THR A 6 11.81 -5.76 -25.81
CA THR A 6 13.15 -6.02 -25.24
C THR A 6 13.25 -5.71 -23.75
N PHE A 7 12.33 -4.95 -23.18
CA PHE A 7 12.39 -4.58 -21.75
C PHE A 7 12.01 -5.74 -20.81
N LEU A 8 11.25 -6.73 -21.30
CA LEU A 8 10.85 -7.90 -20.50
C LEU A 8 11.95 -8.95 -20.35
N PHE A 9 13.03 -8.86 -21.14
CA PHE A 9 14.16 -9.79 -21.10
C PHE A 9 15.45 -9.12 -20.62
N ILE A 10 15.35 -8.25 -19.60
CA ILE A 10 16.56 -7.65 -19.01
C ILE A 10 17.40 -8.74 -18.33
N SER A 11 18.55 -9.01 -18.91
CA SER A 11 19.56 -9.95 -18.43
C SER A 11 20.41 -9.30 -17.32
N GLY A 12 21.10 -10.14 -16.54
CA GLY A 12 22.02 -9.65 -15.50
C GLY A 12 23.15 -8.78 -16.05
N ALA A 13 23.58 -9.00 -17.30
CA ALA A 13 24.61 -8.20 -17.95
C ALA A 13 24.15 -6.76 -18.22
N GLU A 14 22.89 -6.57 -18.66
CA GLU A 14 22.34 -5.24 -18.91
C GLU A 14 22.17 -4.46 -17.61
N ILE A 15 21.71 -5.12 -16.53
CA ILE A 15 21.65 -4.51 -15.20
C ILE A 15 23.05 -4.07 -14.73
N ALA A 16 24.08 -4.90 -14.95
CA ALA A 16 25.44 -4.57 -14.59
C ALA A 16 25.98 -3.35 -15.35
N ILE A 17 25.67 -3.23 -16.66
CA ILE A 17 26.05 -2.07 -17.48
C ILE A 17 25.35 -0.80 -16.98
N ILE A 18 24.06 -0.86 -16.67
CA ILE A 18 23.32 0.29 -16.13
C ILE A 18 23.90 0.71 -14.77
N ALA A 19 24.18 -0.25 -13.88
CA ALA A 19 24.81 0.01 -12.60
C ALA A 19 26.20 0.66 -12.76
N LEU A 20 26.99 0.22 -13.75
CA LEU A 20 28.28 0.82 -14.09
C LEU A 20 28.14 2.29 -14.51
N ILE A 21 27.16 2.60 -15.35
CA ILE A 21 26.89 3.98 -15.79
C ILE A 21 26.49 4.85 -14.59
N ILE A 22 25.62 4.35 -13.72
CA ILE A 22 25.22 5.04 -12.48
C ILE A 22 26.44 5.32 -11.60
N VAL A 23 27.33 4.33 -11.43
CA VAL A 23 28.58 4.49 -10.68
C VAL A 23 29.52 5.51 -11.34
N MET A 24 29.58 5.58 -12.67
CA MET A 24 30.38 6.62 -13.36
C MET A 24 29.83 8.03 -13.14
N VAL A 25 28.50 8.18 -13.18
CA VAL A 25 27.84 9.50 -13.04
C VAL A 25 27.90 10.00 -11.60
N PHE A 26 27.60 9.13 -10.63
CA PHE A 26 27.48 9.52 -9.23
C PHE A 26 28.74 9.21 -8.41
N GLY A 27 29.61 8.31 -8.86
CA GLY A 27 30.74 7.79 -8.09
C GLY A 27 30.35 6.60 -7.20
N ALA A 28 31.28 5.66 -7.00
CA ALA A 28 31.05 4.47 -6.18
C ALA A 28 30.76 4.81 -4.71
N ASP A 29 31.32 5.91 -4.20
CA ASP A 29 31.16 6.34 -2.81
C ASP A 29 29.80 7.00 -2.52
N LYS A 30 29.14 7.55 -3.54
CA LYS A 30 27.85 8.26 -3.37
C LYS A 30 26.66 7.33 -3.23
N ILE A 31 26.70 6.14 -3.85
CA ILE A 31 25.59 5.18 -3.75
C ILE A 31 25.37 4.72 -2.29
N PRO A 32 26.41 4.30 -1.53
CA PRO A 32 26.25 3.98 -0.11
C PRO A 32 25.82 5.17 0.75
N GLU A 33 26.30 6.38 0.44
CA GLU A 33 25.94 7.61 1.15
C GLU A 33 24.44 7.93 1.00
N ILE A 34 23.93 7.88 -0.24
CA ILE A 34 22.51 8.06 -0.56
C ILE A 34 21.67 6.95 0.09
N ALA A 35 22.06 5.68 -0.03
CA ALA A 35 21.35 4.56 0.59
C ALA A 35 21.24 4.71 2.12
N ARG A 36 22.32 5.15 2.78
CA ARG A 36 22.33 5.43 4.23
C ARG A 36 21.45 6.64 4.58
N GLY A 37 21.46 7.70 3.77
CA GLY A 37 20.60 8.88 3.96
C GLY A 37 19.11 8.56 3.81
N LEU A 38 18.74 7.84 2.74
CA LEU A 38 17.38 7.38 2.50
C LEU A 38 16.92 6.38 3.56
N GLY A 39 17.78 5.45 3.98
CA GLY A 39 17.47 4.49 5.03
C GLY A 39 17.21 5.13 6.39
N LYS A 40 18.02 6.13 6.78
CA LYS A 40 17.77 6.95 7.98
C LYS A 40 16.45 7.69 7.87
N THR A 41 16.20 8.34 6.73
CA THR A 41 14.96 9.07 6.47
C THR A 41 13.74 8.15 6.56
N MET A 42 13.77 7.00 5.89
CA MET A 42 12.68 6.01 5.92
C MET A 42 12.42 5.50 7.33
N ARG A 43 13.49 5.27 8.13
CA ARG A 43 13.36 4.90 9.54
C ARG A 43 12.69 6.00 10.35
N THR A 44 13.14 7.24 10.24
CA THR A 44 12.54 8.38 10.96
C THR A 44 11.08 8.60 10.56
N LEU A 45 10.77 8.53 9.26
CA LEU A 45 9.39 8.62 8.76
C LEU A 45 8.53 7.49 9.32
N LYS A 46 9.02 6.25 9.32
CA LYS A 46 8.33 5.09 9.89
C LYS A 46 8.09 5.26 11.39
N ASP A 47 9.09 5.70 12.14
CA ASP A 47 8.99 5.86 13.59
C ASP A 47 8.00 6.98 13.96
N ALA A 48 8.07 8.13 13.26
CA ALA A 48 7.10 9.21 13.41
C ALA A 48 5.67 8.77 13.04
N THR A 49 5.52 8.07 11.91
CA THR A 49 4.21 7.55 11.46
C THR A 49 3.65 6.52 12.45
N ASN A 50 4.48 5.68 13.05
CA ASN A 50 4.03 4.70 14.05
C ASN A 50 3.61 5.37 15.36
N GLY A 51 4.29 6.44 15.79
CA GLY A 51 3.87 7.26 16.92
C GLY A 51 2.48 7.85 16.67
N ILE A 52 2.30 8.52 15.53
CA ILE A 52 1.01 9.09 15.11
C ILE A 52 -0.07 8.01 15.00
N LYS A 53 0.22 6.86 14.37
CA LYS A 53 -0.73 5.74 14.24
C LYS A 53 -1.14 5.21 15.61
N SER A 54 -0.20 5.11 16.57
CA SER A 54 -0.49 4.66 17.93
C SER A 54 -1.33 5.68 18.69
N GLU A 55 -1.03 6.97 18.57
CA GLU A 55 -1.81 8.05 19.17
C GLU A 55 -3.22 8.14 18.57
N ILE A 56 -3.36 8.05 17.25
CA ILE A 56 -4.67 7.99 16.57
C ILE A 56 -5.46 6.76 17.03
N SER A 57 -4.82 5.58 17.10
CA SER A 57 -5.49 4.36 17.54
C SER A 57 -5.96 4.48 19.00
N LYS A 58 -5.10 4.98 19.89
CA LYS A 58 -5.45 5.23 21.30
C LYS A 58 -6.50 6.33 21.42
N SER A 59 -6.44 7.37 20.60
CA SER A 59 -7.40 8.47 20.63
C SER A 59 -8.76 8.03 20.09
N ALA A 60 -8.81 7.17 19.07
CA ALA A 60 -10.04 6.54 18.58
C ALA A 60 -10.64 5.58 19.62
N GLU A 61 -9.81 4.84 20.35
CA GLU A 61 -10.20 3.97 21.46
C GLU A 61 -10.70 4.78 22.67
N ASN A 62 -10.10 5.93 22.98
CA ASN A 62 -10.47 6.80 24.11
C ASN A 62 -11.57 7.84 23.81
N HIS A 63 -11.80 8.22 22.55
CA HIS A 63 -12.88 9.14 22.15
C HIS A 63 -14.18 8.42 21.73
N GLY A 64 -14.29 7.11 21.95
CA GLY A 64 -15.52 6.40 21.65
C GLY A 64 -15.95 6.58 20.19
N ILE A 65 -15.04 6.30 19.23
CA ILE A 65 -15.57 5.69 18.00
C ILE A 65 -16.02 4.30 18.43
N ASP A 66 -17.24 4.30 18.94
CA ASP A 66 -17.92 3.21 19.56
C ASP A 66 -17.83 2.04 18.59
N THR A 67 -17.12 0.99 19.00
CA THR A 67 -17.18 -0.31 18.31
C THR A 67 -18.65 -0.75 18.23
N SER A 68 -19.52 -0.31 19.15
CA SER A 68 -20.99 -0.38 19.04
C SER A 68 -21.51 0.31 17.78
N ILE A 69 -21.24 1.59 17.51
CA ILE A 69 -21.71 2.28 16.30
C ILE A 69 -21.24 1.55 15.02
N THR A 70 -19.98 1.11 14.98
CA THR A 70 -19.48 0.34 13.81
C THR A 70 -20.11 -1.06 13.71
N LYS A 71 -20.41 -1.70 14.83
CA LYS A 71 -21.03 -3.04 14.91
C LYS A 71 -22.54 -2.98 14.64
N ASP A 72 -23.20 -1.93 15.06
CA ASP A 72 -24.61 -1.62 14.82
C ASP A 72 -24.81 -1.32 13.34
N ILE A 73 -23.98 -0.42 12.75
CA ILE A 73 -23.96 -0.15 11.30
C ILE A 73 -23.69 -1.43 10.49
N ASN A 74 -22.72 -2.26 10.87
CA ASN A 74 -22.48 -3.53 10.17
C ASN A 74 -23.67 -4.50 10.29
N SER A 75 -24.36 -4.54 11.43
CA SER A 75 -25.54 -5.39 11.62
C SER A 75 -26.75 -4.91 10.83
N GLU A 76 -26.91 -3.59 10.65
CA GLU A 76 -27.91 -2.98 9.77
C GLU A 76 -27.62 -3.29 8.30
N ILE A 77 -26.37 -3.11 7.87
CA ILE A 77 -25.94 -3.36 6.49
C ILE A 77 -26.11 -4.83 6.10
N THR A 78 -25.83 -5.77 7.00
CA THR A 78 -26.04 -7.22 6.74
C THR A 78 -27.52 -7.52 6.51
N LYS A 79 -28.43 -6.97 7.32
CA LYS A 79 -29.88 -7.17 7.13
C LYS A 79 -30.37 -6.62 5.79
N VAL A 80 -29.95 -5.40 5.43
CA VAL A 80 -30.29 -4.78 4.14
C VAL A 80 -29.72 -5.58 2.97
N LYS A 81 -28.51 -6.15 3.12
CA LYS A 81 -27.91 -7.02 2.11
C LYS A 81 -28.71 -8.32 1.94
N ASP A 82 -29.17 -8.93 3.03
CA ASP A 82 -29.97 -10.15 2.98
C ASP A 82 -31.34 -9.90 2.33
N GLU A 83 -32.00 -8.78 2.64
CA GLU A 83 -33.25 -8.34 1.99
C GLU A 83 -33.04 -8.04 0.50
N LEU A 84 -31.93 -7.38 0.14
CA LEU A 84 -31.55 -7.14 -1.25
C LEU A 84 -31.21 -8.44 -1.98
N GLU A 85 -30.57 -9.40 -1.34
CA GLU A 85 -30.24 -10.70 -1.94
C GLU A 85 -31.49 -11.56 -2.15
N GLU A 86 -32.47 -11.47 -1.25
CA GLU A 86 -33.80 -12.08 -1.42
C GLU A 86 -34.59 -11.41 -2.55
N PHE A 87 -34.59 -10.08 -2.61
CA PHE A 87 -35.26 -9.31 -3.67
C PHE A 87 -34.60 -9.50 -5.03
N THR A 88 -33.26 -9.39 -5.10
CA THR A 88 -32.50 -9.63 -6.33
C THR A 88 -32.49 -11.10 -6.72
N GLY A 89 -32.50 -12.03 -5.76
CA GLY A 89 -32.58 -13.47 -5.99
C GLY A 89 -33.94 -13.93 -6.50
N SER A 90 -35.03 -13.27 -6.10
CA SER A 90 -36.37 -13.51 -6.67
C SER A 90 -36.53 -12.87 -8.06
N VAL A 91 -35.87 -11.74 -8.35
CA VAL A 91 -35.79 -11.17 -9.70
C VAL A 91 -34.90 -12.00 -10.64
N ARG A 92 -33.76 -12.50 -10.14
CA ARG A 92 -32.82 -13.39 -10.88
C ARG A 92 -33.39 -14.78 -11.14
N ARG A 93 -34.36 -15.22 -10.34
CA ARG A 93 -35.04 -16.52 -10.47
C ARG A 93 -36.31 -16.45 -11.32
N LYS A 94 -36.84 -15.25 -11.57
CA LYS A 94 -38.08 -15.03 -12.35
C LYS A 94 -37.81 -14.46 -13.76
N MET A 95 -36.53 -14.18 -14.08
CA MET A 95 -36.01 -14.11 -15.45
C MET A 95 -35.26 -15.41 -15.76
#